data_AF-A0A7G6SC59-F1
#
_entry.id   AF-A0A7G6SC59-F1
#
_cell.length_a   1.000
_cell.length_b   1.000
_cell.length_c   1.000
_cell.angle_alpha   90.00
_cell.angle_beta   90.00
_cell.angle_gamma   90.00
#
_symmetry.space_group_name_H-M   'P 1'
#
loop_
_entity.id
_entity.type
_entity.pdbx_description
1 polymer ?
#
loop_
_entity_poly.entity_id
_entity_poly.type
_entity_poly.pdbx_seq_one_letter_code
_entity_poly.pdbx_strand_id
1 'polypeptide(L)'
;MFKATGHWATTWKFLLPLGVPIAFALAVEIMDFPPLTLINNQDYLKSKTTSRWWELLIANGVSEAEKARYSCICDIVPVAAKASDGAVLDKSGIYNGPFDSYSLSLLELLAASQVSGAQRPLMALGMPIRTWILRLWNLAINVGDVGIIKLANSASCAVMASNHPSFFYYAVHSNTGPGSDAKNLAAGLAVLKQDIVAAAWQAKMGSNPQRDPHTALIQCQQDWANRDDELIEIVKRQGGITAPPHARFLAG
;
A
#
# COMPACT_ATOMS: atom_id res chain seq x y z
N MET A 1 20.28 -7.26 -19.76
CA MET A 1 20.14 -6.27 -18.67
C MET A 1 19.23 -5.15 -19.18
N PHE A 2 18.08 -4.88 -18.54
CA PHE A 2 17.03 -3.97 -19.07
C PHE A 2 17.56 -2.59 -19.51
N LYS A 3 18.56 -2.04 -18.80
CA LYS A 3 19.23 -0.78 -19.16
C LYS A 3 19.81 -0.75 -20.59
N ALA A 4 20.29 -1.88 -21.11
CA ALA A 4 20.88 -1.96 -22.44
C ALA A 4 19.86 -1.85 -23.59
N THR A 5 18.56 -1.89 -23.28
CA THR A 5 17.47 -1.84 -24.28
C THR A 5 17.12 -0.42 -24.72
N GLY A 6 17.69 0.62 -24.10
CA GLY A 6 17.37 2.02 -24.40
C GLY A 6 16.09 2.55 -23.73
N HIS A 7 15.33 1.70 -23.04
CA HIS A 7 14.09 2.09 -22.33
C HIS A 7 14.32 2.66 -20.92
N TRP A 8 15.58 2.77 -20.47
CA TRP A 8 15.94 3.27 -19.13
C TRP A 8 16.17 4.77 -19.12
N ALA A 9 15.41 5.52 -18.33
CA ALA A 9 15.60 6.97 -18.20
C ALA A 9 16.93 7.30 -17.48
N THR A 10 17.65 8.33 -17.94
CA THR A 10 18.96 8.71 -17.40
C THR A 10 18.96 9.10 -15.93
N THR A 11 17.79 9.51 -15.41
CA THR A 11 17.57 9.87 -14.01
C THR A 11 17.35 8.68 -13.09
N TRP A 12 17.03 7.49 -13.62
CA TRP A 12 16.73 6.31 -12.81
C TRP A 12 17.99 5.66 -12.25
N LYS A 13 17.91 5.16 -11.02
CA LYS A 13 19.03 4.54 -10.29
C LYS A 13 18.58 3.21 -9.69
N PHE A 14 19.46 2.21 -9.65
CA PHE A 14 19.20 1.02 -8.85
C PHE A 14 19.14 1.41 -7.37
N LEU A 15 18.15 0.88 -6.65
CA LEU A 15 18.02 1.04 -5.21
C LEU A 15 17.48 -0.25 -4.63
N LEU A 16 18.18 -0.80 -3.64
CA LEU A 16 17.69 -1.94 -2.88
C LEU A 16 16.65 -1.46 -1.86
N PRO A 17 15.59 -2.24 -1.58
CA PRO A 17 14.58 -1.87 -0.60
C PRO A 17 15.20 -1.65 0.77
N LEU A 18 14.75 -0.59 1.42
CA LEU A 18 15.17 -0.16 2.75
C LEU A 18 13.95 -0.26 3.67
N GLY A 19 14.06 -0.98 4.78
CA GLY A 19 12.91 -1.23 5.65
C GLY A 19 13.30 -1.73 7.03
N VAL A 20 12.31 -1.83 7.91
CA VAL A 20 12.44 -2.37 9.29
C VAL A 20 13.17 -3.73 9.27
N PRO A 21 13.96 -4.08 10.31
CA PRO A 21 14.64 -5.36 10.40
C PRO A 21 13.72 -6.52 10.01
N ILE A 22 14.09 -7.19 8.92
CA ILE A 22 13.40 -8.31 8.25
C ILE A 22 12.95 -9.38 9.25
N ALA A 23 13.65 -9.55 10.38
CA ALA A 23 13.31 -10.52 11.41
C ALA A 23 11.98 -10.24 12.14
N PHE A 24 11.60 -8.97 12.34
CA PHE A 24 10.50 -8.60 13.24
C PHE A 24 9.25 -8.07 12.53
N ALA A 25 9.26 -8.06 11.20
CA ALA A 25 8.12 -7.66 10.41
C ALA A 25 6.91 -8.60 10.66
N LEU A 26 5.72 -8.00 10.59
CA LEU A 26 4.43 -8.67 10.79
C LEU A 26 3.66 -8.80 9.47
N ALA A 27 3.93 -7.93 8.50
CA ALA A 27 3.32 -7.96 7.16
C ALA A 27 4.34 -7.47 6.12
N VAL A 28 4.08 -7.78 4.84
CA VAL A 28 4.88 -7.29 3.71
C VAL A 28 4.01 -6.41 2.82
N GLU A 29 4.47 -5.20 2.55
CA GLU A 29 3.87 -4.25 1.62
C GLU A 29 4.56 -4.38 0.27
N ILE A 30 3.87 -4.96 -0.72
CA ILE A 30 4.39 -5.09 -2.08
C ILE A 30 4.08 -3.81 -2.84
N MET A 31 5.12 -3.14 -3.33
CA MET A 31 5.09 -1.83 -3.96
C MET A 31 5.71 -1.90 -5.37
N ASP A 32 5.45 -0.88 -6.18
CA ASP A 32 5.84 -0.86 -7.58
C ASP A 32 7.32 -0.56 -7.77
N PHE A 33 7.80 0.56 -7.21
CA PHE A 33 9.19 1.00 -7.30
C PHE A 33 9.53 2.05 -6.22
N PRO A 34 10.82 2.21 -5.87
CA PRO A 34 11.22 3.24 -4.93
C PRO A 34 11.16 4.67 -5.49
N PRO A 35 10.64 5.66 -4.75
CA PRO A 35 10.79 7.05 -5.15
C PRO A 35 12.25 7.53 -5.02
N LEU A 36 12.71 8.37 -5.96
CA LEU A 36 14.07 8.97 -5.94
C LEU A 36 14.44 9.67 -4.63
N THR A 37 13.45 10.15 -3.86
CA THR A 37 13.66 10.75 -2.54
C THR A 37 14.39 9.82 -1.57
N LEU A 38 14.28 8.50 -1.76
CA LEU A 38 14.95 7.50 -0.93
C LEU A 38 16.44 7.39 -1.19
N ILE A 39 16.93 7.83 -2.34
CA ILE A 39 18.37 7.87 -2.59
C ILE A 39 19.04 8.80 -1.58
N ASN A 40 18.37 9.91 -1.25
CA ASN A 40 18.89 10.90 -0.31
C ASN A 40 18.57 10.53 1.14
N ASN A 41 17.35 10.05 1.40
CA ASN A 41 16.86 9.84 2.76
C ASN A 41 17.17 8.44 3.30
N GLN A 42 17.37 7.47 2.40
CA GLN A 42 17.56 6.04 2.69
C GLN A 42 16.49 5.44 3.63
N ASP A 43 15.29 6.00 3.61
CA ASP A 43 14.27 5.68 4.61
C ASP A 43 12.85 5.90 4.05
N TYR A 44 12.12 4.80 3.89
CA TYR A 44 10.71 4.81 3.52
C TYR A 44 9.81 5.34 4.64
N LEU A 45 10.24 5.23 5.90
CA LEU A 45 9.42 5.52 7.07
C LEU A 45 9.04 7.00 7.19
N LYS A 46 9.76 7.88 6.48
CA LYS A 46 9.50 9.32 6.42
C LYS A 46 8.70 9.74 5.18
N SER A 47 8.26 8.79 4.36
CA SER A 47 7.45 9.10 3.18
C SER A 47 6.01 9.44 3.58
N LYS A 48 5.39 10.39 2.88
CA LYS A 48 3.97 10.75 3.07
C LYS A 48 3.05 9.53 2.89
N THR A 49 3.37 8.67 1.92
CA THR A 49 2.66 7.42 1.62
C THR A 49 2.65 6.49 2.83
N THR A 50 3.81 6.24 3.45
CA THR A 50 3.95 5.39 4.64
C THR A 50 3.28 6.03 5.86
N SER A 51 3.50 7.33 6.10
CA SER A 51 2.88 8.03 7.23
C SER A 51 1.35 7.98 7.15
N ARG A 52 0.77 8.18 5.97
CA ARG A 52 -0.68 8.06 5.77
C ARG A 52 -1.17 6.65 6.13
N TRP A 53 -0.49 5.62 5.62
CA TRP A 53 -0.89 4.24 5.85
C TRP A 53 -0.79 3.84 7.33
N TRP A 54 0.25 4.33 8.01
CA TRP A 54 0.41 4.17 9.46
C TRP A 54 -0.74 4.74 10.28
N GLU A 55 -1.28 5.91 9.92
CA GLU A 55 -2.47 6.44 10.59
C GLU A 55 -3.67 5.50 10.47
N LEU A 56 -3.80 4.78 9.36
CA LEU A 56 -4.85 3.77 9.17
C LEU A 56 -4.60 2.53 10.03
N LEU A 57 -3.35 2.09 10.17
CA LEU A 57 -2.99 1.00 11.10
C LEU A 57 -3.30 1.40 12.55
N ILE A 58 -2.98 2.63 12.94
CA ILE A 58 -3.25 3.15 14.28
C ILE A 58 -4.76 3.25 14.54
N ALA A 59 -5.53 3.74 13.57
CA ALA A 59 -6.99 3.74 13.64
C ALA A 59 -7.57 2.31 13.82
N ASN A 60 -6.82 1.28 13.42
CA ASN A 60 -7.14 -0.14 13.59
C ASN A 60 -6.49 -0.78 14.84
N GLY A 61 -6.00 0.03 15.78
CA GLY A 61 -5.49 -0.43 17.07
C GLY A 61 -4.02 -0.88 17.07
N VAL A 62 -3.28 -0.69 15.98
CA VAL A 62 -1.83 -0.88 16.00
C VAL A 62 -1.18 0.24 16.81
N SER A 63 -0.31 -0.10 17.76
CA SER A 63 0.36 0.90 18.58
C SER A 63 1.37 1.72 17.78
N GLU A 64 1.60 2.96 18.21
CA GLU A 64 2.64 3.85 17.66
C GLU A 64 4.02 3.17 17.62
N ALA A 65 4.34 2.36 18.64
CA ALA A 65 5.60 1.63 18.75
C ALA A 65 5.73 0.46 17.77
N GLU A 66 4.62 -0.09 17.28
CA GLU A 66 4.60 -1.30 16.46
C GLU A 66 4.30 -1.06 14.99
N LYS A 67 3.71 0.08 14.62
CA LYS A 67 3.28 0.39 13.25
C LYS A 67 4.35 0.11 12.19
N ALA A 68 5.62 0.39 12.50
CA ALA A 68 6.72 0.17 11.57
C ALA A 68 6.92 -1.31 11.22
N ARG A 69 6.59 -2.24 12.14
CA ARG A 69 6.68 -3.68 11.90
C ARG A 69 5.74 -4.17 10.79
N TYR A 70 4.72 -3.40 10.44
CA TYR A 70 3.80 -3.72 9.35
C TYR A 70 4.27 -3.21 7.98
N SER A 71 5.30 -2.36 7.93
CA SER A 71 5.78 -1.72 6.69
C SER A 71 7.12 -2.29 6.21
N CYS A 72 7.19 -3.62 6.08
CA CYS A 72 8.29 -4.28 5.39
C CYS A 72 8.02 -4.22 3.88
N ILE A 73 8.79 -3.42 3.14
CA ILE A 73 8.48 -3.11 1.73
C ILE A 73 9.22 -4.04 0.78
N CYS A 74 8.51 -4.58 -0.20
CA CYS A 74 9.04 -5.32 -1.34
C CYS A 74 8.70 -4.58 -2.64
N ASP A 75 9.68 -3.87 -3.21
CA ASP A 75 9.52 -3.26 -4.53
C ASP A 75 9.70 -4.30 -5.64
N ILE A 76 8.70 -4.45 -6.52
CA ILE A 76 8.80 -5.40 -7.65
C ILE A 76 9.75 -4.91 -8.75
N VAL A 77 10.13 -3.63 -8.70
CA VAL A 77 11.15 -3.03 -9.56
C VAL A 77 12.16 -2.29 -8.69
N PRO A 78 13.43 -2.75 -8.59
CA PRO A 78 14.46 -2.12 -7.74
C PRO A 78 15.09 -0.89 -8.42
N VAL A 79 14.25 -0.05 -9.04
CA VAL A 79 14.67 1.11 -9.84
C VAL A 79 14.00 2.35 -9.32
N ALA A 80 14.80 3.21 -8.69
CA ALA A 80 14.31 4.45 -8.16
C ALA A 80 13.97 5.45 -9.29
N ALA A 81 12.74 5.96 -9.27
CA ALA A 81 12.22 6.91 -10.25
C ALA A 81 11.42 8.03 -9.57
N LYS A 82 11.02 9.09 -10.30
CA LYS A 82 10.16 10.12 -9.68
C LYS A 82 8.82 9.49 -9.36
N ALA A 83 8.18 9.92 -8.26
CA ALA A 83 6.86 9.41 -7.88
C ALA A 83 5.79 9.65 -8.98
N SER A 84 6.01 10.61 -9.87
CA SER A 84 5.16 10.91 -11.03
C SER A 84 5.40 9.99 -12.25
N ASP A 85 6.45 9.16 -12.24
CA ASP A 85 6.90 8.42 -13.44
C ASP A 85 6.20 7.07 -13.61
N GLY A 86 5.20 6.72 -12.79
CA GLY A 86 4.53 5.40 -12.85
C GLY A 86 4.02 5.03 -14.24
N ALA A 87 3.42 5.97 -14.98
CA ALA A 87 2.97 5.72 -16.36
C ALA A 87 4.12 5.58 -17.37
N VAL A 88 5.28 6.19 -17.10
CA VAL A 88 6.48 6.06 -17.94
C VAL A 88 7.13 4.70 -17.71
N LEU A 89 7.21 4.25 -16.45
CA LEU A 89 7.67 2.92 -16.06
C LEU A 89 6.80 1.85 -16.72
N ASP A 90 5.49 1.97 -16.65
CA ASP A 90 4.56 1.02 -17.28
C ASP A 90 4.80 0.88 -18.79
N LYS A 91 4.84 2.02 -19.50
CA LYS A 91 5.12 2.05 -20.95
C LYS A 91 6.51 1.53 -21.33
N SER A 92 7.48 1.59 -20.43
CA SER A 92 8.83 1.05 -20.69
C SER A 92 8.87 -0.48 -20.69
N GLY A 93 7.82 -1.15 -20.20
CA GLY A 93 7.77 -2.60 -20.06
C GLY A 93 8.56 -3.13 -18.85
N ILE A 94 8.99 -2.26 -17.94
CA ILE A 94 9.80 -2.65 -16.78
C ILE A 94 9.06 -3.61 -15.81
N TYR A 95 7.72 -3.55 -15.77
CA TYR A 95 6.87 -4.44 -14.97
C TYR A 95 6.63 -5.81 -15.65
N ASN A 96 7.05 -5.99 -16.90
CA ASN A 96 6.79 -7.21 -17.70
C ASN A 96 7.84 -8.31 -17.47
N GLY A 97 8.35 -8.39 -16.24
CA GLY A 97 9.21 -9.48 -15.78
C GLY A 97 10.73 -9.32 -15.81
N PRO A 98 11.37 -8.24 -16.32
CA PRO A 98 12.83 -8.08 -16.22
C PRO A 98 13.43 -8.27 -14.83
N PHE A 99 12.65 -8.07 -13.76
CA PHE A 99 13.07 -8.18 -12.37
C PHE A 99 12.37 -9.28 -11.57
N ASP A 100 11.58 -10.16 -12.20
CA ASP A 100 10.80 -11.16 -11.45
C ASP A 100 11.67 -12.09 -10.60
N SER A 101 12.79 -12.59 -11.14
CA SER A 101 13.69 -13.45 -10.37
C SER A 101 14.19 -12.75 -9.10
N TYR A 102 14.50 -11.46 -9.19
CA TYR A 102 14.92 -10.66 -8.04
C TYR A 102 13.77 -10.50 -7.04
N SER A 103 12.60 -10.05 -7.51
CA SER A 103 11.47 -9.72 -6.65
C SER A 103 10.83 -10.95 -6.02
N LEU A 104 10.80 -12.08 -6.71
CA LEU A 104 10.31 -13.35 -6.16
C LEU A 104 11.23 -13.88 -5.06
N SER A 105 12.56 -13.89 -5.29
CA SER A 105 13.51 -14.32 -4.25
C SER A 105 13.47 -13.40 -3.02
N LEU A 106 13.33 -12.09 -3.23
CA LEU A 106 13.16 -11.15 -2.14
C LEU A 106 11.82 -11.38 -1.41
N LEU A 107 10.71 -11.52 -2.14
CA LEU A 107 9.40 -11.77 -1.54
C LEU A 107 9.40 -13.04 -0.70
N GLU A 108 10.06 -14.11 -1.13
CA GLU A 108 10.21 -15.34 -0.34
C GLU A 108 10.93 -15.11 0.98
N LEU A 109 12.03 -14.37 0.95
CA LEU A 109 12.76 -14.00 2.16
C LEU A 109 11.90 -13.16 3.11
N LEU A 110 11.15 -12.20 2.56
CA LEU A 110 10.36 -11.26 3.35
C LEU A 110 9.06 -11.88 3.86
N ALA A 111 8.44 -12.80 3.12
CA ALA A 111 7.20 -13.47 3.51
C ALA A 111 7.42 -14.50 4.64
N ALA A 112 8.65 -14.98 4.82
CA ALA A 112 8.99 -15.88 5.91
C ALA A 112 8.58 -15.31 7.27
N SER A 113 7.75 -16.06 8.00
CA SER A 113 7.34 -15.72 9.36
C SER A 113 8.19 -16.44 10.40
N GLN A 114 8.31 -15.85 11.58
CA GLN A 114 8.82 -16.54 12.78
C GLN A 114 7.78 -17.49 13.40
N VAL A 115 6.51 -17.40 12.96
CA VAL A 115 5.44 -18.29 13.38
C VAL A 115 5.47 -19.56 12.54
N SER A 116 5.71 -20.70 13.19
CA SER A 116 5.76 -22.00 12.53
C SER A 116 4.47 -22.29 11.74
N GLY A 117 4.63 -22.76 10.50
CA GLY A 117 3.51 -23.12 9.62
C GLY A 117 2.72 -21.94 9.05
N ALA A 118 3.14 -20.70 9.28
CA ALA A 118 2.49 -19.50 8.74
C ALA A 118 3.48 -18.65 7.93
N GLN A 119 2.94 -17.86 7.01
CA GLN A 119 3.69 -16.83 6.29
C GLN A 119 3.13 -15.46 6.68
N ARG A 120 3.94 -14.42 6.53
CA ARG A 120 3.46 -13.04 6.69
C ARG A 120 2.40 -12.74 5.62
N PRO A 121 1.31 -12.05 5.96
CA PRO A 121 0.36 -11.56 4.97
C PRO A 121 1.03 -10.53 4.06
N LEU A 122 0.55 -10.50 2.82
CA LEU A 122 1.04 -9.63 1.76
C LEU A 122 -0.01 -8.58 1.42
N MET A 123 0.41 -7.32 1.31
CA MET A 123 -0.41 -6.23 0.81
C MET A 123 -0.02 -5.93 -0.63
N ALA A 124 -0.93 -6.12 -1.57
CA ALA A 124 -0.74 -5.77 -2.98
C ALA A 124 -1.22 -4.34 -3.22
N LEU A 125 -0.29 -3.38 -3.15
CA LEU A 125 -0.61 -1.95 -3.09
C LEU A 125 -0.60 -1.33 -4.49
N GLY A 126 -1.79 -1.24 -5.10
CA GLY A 126 -1.98 -0.58 -6.40
C GLY A 126 -2.06 -1.50 -7.60
N MET A 127 -2.43 -0.92 -8.74
CA MET A 127 -2.67 -1.65 -9.99
C MET A 127 -1.43 -2.42 -10.49
N PRO A 128 -0.21 -1.86 -10.54
CA PRO A 128 0.96 -2.59 -11.04
C PRO A 128 1.18 -3.93 -10.33
N ILE A 129 0.89 -3.98 -9.03
CA ILE A 129 1.07 -5.20 -8.21
C ILE A 129 -0.02 -6.22 -8.49
N ARG A 130 -1.27 -5.78 -8.70
CA ARG A 130 -2.35 -6.69 -9.10
C ARG A 130 -2.11 -7.27 -10.48
N THR A 131 -1.58 -6.48 -11.42
CA THR A 131 -1.16 -6.96 -12.75
C THR A 131 0.00 -7.95 -12.64
N TRP A 132 0.98 -7.68 -11.76
CA TRP A 132 2.08 -8.59 -11.47
C TRP A 132 1.58 -9.92 -10.89
N ILE A 133 0.64 -9.87 -9.95
CA ILE A 133 0.02 -11.05 -9.36
C ILE A 133 -0.75 -11.87 -10.41
N LEU A 134 -1.55 -11.22 -11.24
CA LEU A 134 -2.25 -11.87 -12.35
C LEU A 134 -1.27 -12.57 -13.30
N ARG A 135 -0.17 -11.91 -13.67
CA ARG A 135 0.83 -12.45 -14.60
C ARG A 135 1.53 -13.70 -14.07
N LEU A 136 1.90 -13.69 -12.78
CA LEU A 136 2.72 -14.75 -12.20
C LEU A 136 1.92 -15.90 -11.59
N TRP A 137 0.72 -15.63 -11.06
CA TRP A 137 -0.11 -16.63 -10.39
C TRP A 137 -1.45 -16.88 -11.06
N ASN A 138 -1.76 -16.19 -12.17
CA ASN A 138 -3.09 -16.23 -12.82
C ASN A 138 -4.24 -15.93 -11.84
N LEU A 139 -3.96 -15.07 -10.86
CA LEU A 139 -4.89 -14.69 -9.81
C LEU A 139 -5.40 -13.27 -10.06
N ALA A 140 -6.65 -13.16 -10.51
CA ALA A 140 -7.33 -11.88 -10.66
C ALA A 140 -7.94 -11.44 -9.32
N ILE A 141 -7.45 -10.31 -8.79
CA ILE A 141 -7.94 -9.68 -7.56
C ILE A 141 -8.12 -8.18 -7.80
N ASN A 142 -9.18 -7.62 -7.22
CA ASN A 142 -9.50 -6.19 -7.24
C ASN A 142 -9.22 -5.55 -5.88
N VAL A 143 -9.29 -4.21 -5.80
CA VAL A 143 -9.20 -3.52 -4.50
C VAL A 143 -10.28 -4.05 -3.56
N GLY A 144 -9.86 -4.52 -2.38
CA GLY A 144 -10.76 -5.10 -1.39
C GLY A 144 -10.84 -6.64 -1.42
N ASP A 145 -10.28 -7.28 -2.46
CA ASP A 145 -10.25 -8.73 -2.58
C ASP A 145 -9.07 -9.33 -1.81
N VAL A 146 -9.29 -10.50 -1.23
CA VAL A 146 -8.24 -11.37 -0.68
C VAL A 146 -8.07 -12.60 -1.54
N GLY A 147 -6.83 -13.09 -1.64
CA GLY A 147 -6.50 -14.33 -2.32
C GLY A 147 -5.33 -15.04 -1.65
N ILE A 148 -4.94 -16.18 -2.23
CA ILE A 148 -3.77 -16.96 -1.80
C ILE A 148 -2.84 -17.10 -2.99
N ILE A 149 -1.55 -16.78 -2.79
CA ILE A 149 -0.49 -17.08 -3.74
C ILE A 149 0.43 -18.17 -3.19
N LYS A 150 1.02 -18.95 -4.09
CA LYS A 150 1.98 -19.99 -3.76
C LYS A 150 3.39 -19.56 -4.19
N LEU A 151 4.30 -19.45 -3.24
CA LEU A 151 5.69 -19.11 -3.49
C LEU A 151 6.46 -20.31 -4.07
N ALA A 152 7.67 -20.11 -4.61
CA ALA A 152 8.44 -21.19 -5.23
C ALA A 152 8.89 -22.24 -4.20
N ASN A 153 9.11 -21.82 -2.94
CA ASN A 153 9.29 -22.71 -1.80
C ASN A 153 8.00 -23.48 -1.37
N SER A 154 6.92 -23.40 -2.15
CA SER A 154 5.60 -23.98 -1.90
C SER A 154 4.81 -23.42 -0.72
N ALA A 155 5.33 -22.41 -0.02
CA ALA A 155 4.59 -21.73 1.03
C ALA A 155 3.39 -20.98 0.45
N SER A 156 2.26 -21.00 1.17
CA SER A 156 1.06 -20.25 0.81
C SER A 156 1.03 -18.94 1.59
N CYS A 157 0.81 -17.84 0.89
CA CYS A 157 0.71 -16.51 1.47
C CYS A 157 -0.66 -15.92 1.17
N ALA A 158 -1.34 -15.43 2.21
CA ALA A 158 -2.52 -14.61 2.03
C ALA A 158 -2.12 -13.25 1.47
N VAL A 159 -2.84 -12.79 0.44
CA VAL A 159 -2.65 -11.48 -0.18
C VAL A 159 -3.94 -10.68 -0.18
N MET A 160 -3.88 -9.41 0.22
CA MET A 160 -4.98 -8.45 0.15
C MET A 160 -4.63 -7.38 -0.89
N ALA A 161 -5.52 -7.18 -1.87
CA ALA A 161 -5.37 -6.11 -2.84
C ALA A 161 -5.94 -4.79 -2.31
N SER A 162 -5.16 -3.72 -2.47
CA SER A 162 -5.54 -2.37 -2.03
C SER A 162 -5.26 -1.33 -3.12
N ASN A 163 -5.70 -0.09 -2.89
CA ASN A 163 -5.16 1.05 -3.60
C ASN A 163 -3.67 1.24 -3.25
N HIS A 164 -2.94 1.91 -4.14
CA HIS A 164 -1.64 2.44 -3.77
C HIS A 164 -1.87 3.59 -2.77
N PRO A 165 -1.13 3.71 -1.64
CA PRO A 165 -1.51 4.68 -0.61
C PRO A 165 -1.45 6.14 -1.07
N SER A 166 -0.66 6.46 -2.12
CA SER A 166 -0.63 7.80 -2.72
C SER A 166 -1.86 8.14 -3.58
N PHE A 167 -2.64 7.14 -4.03
CA PHE A 167 -3.82 7.35 -4.86
C PHE A 167 -4.87 8.22 -4.15
N PHE A 168 -4.93 8.14 -2.83
CA PHE A 168 -5.75 9.02 -2.00
C PHE A 168 -5.48 10.50 -2.27
N TYR A 169 -4.22 10.92 -2.38
CA TYR A 169 -3.88 12.33 -2.64
C TYR A 169 -4.33 12.79 -4.02
N TYR A 170 -4.37 11.89 -5.00
CA TYR A 170 -4.96 12.18 -6.30
C TYR A 170 -6.48 12.31 -6.19
N ALA A 171 -7.14 11.37 -5.50
CA ALA A 171 -8.60 11.39 -5.33
C ALA A 171 -9.10 12.69 -4.68
N VAL A 172 -8.42 13.18 -3.65
CA VAL A 172 -8.81 14.42 -2.93
C VAL A 172 -8.43 15.73 -3.61
N HIS A 173 -7.74 15.71 -4.77
CA HIS A 173 -7.33 16.94 -5.48
C HIS A 173 -7.59 16.92 -7.00
N SER A 174 -8.17 15.86 -7.55
CA SER A 174 -8.28 15.67 -9.01
C SER A 174 -9.37 16.50 -9.68
N ASN A 175 -10.41 16.91 -8.95
CA ASN A 175 -11.50 17.71 -9.51
C ASN A 175 -11.20 19.21 -9.41
N THR A 176 -11.56 19.95 -10.45
CA THR A 176 -11.46 21.42 -10.55
C THR A 176 -12.80 22.04 -10.96
N GLY A 177 -12.98 23.34 -10.70
CA GLY A 177 -14.19 24.09 -11.04
C GLY A 177 -15.30 24.04 -9.97
N PRO A 178 -16.49 24.60 -10.27
CA PRO A 178 -17.57 24.69 -9.29
C PRO A 178 -17.95 23.33 -8.69
N GLY A 179 -17.98 23.27 -7.35
CA GLY A 179 -18.31 22.05 -6.60
C GLY A 179 -17.17 21.01 -6.51
N SER A 180 -15.94 21.37 -6.87
CA SER A 180 -14.76 20.49 -6.74
C SER A 180 -14.56 19.96 -5.34
N ASP A 181 -14.81 20.77 -4.30
CA ASP A 181 -14.53 20.41 -2.92
C ASP A 181 -15.38 19.22 -2.46
N ALA A 182 -16.68 19.26 -2.74
CA ALA A 182 -17.59 18.16 -2.43
C ALA A 182 -17.24 16.88 -3.22
N LYS A 183 -16.87 17.01 -4.50
CA LYS A 183 -16.46 15.87 -5.34
C LYS A 183 -15.16 15.23 -4.85
N ASN A 184 -14.18 16.05 -4.50
CA ASN A 184 -12.89 15.62 -3.97
C ASN A 184 -13.03 14.95 -2.60
N LEU A 185 -13.88 15.50 -1.71
CA LEU A 185 -14.20 14.87 -0.43
C LEU A 185 -14.87 13.50 -0.63
N ALA A 186 -15.87 13.41 -1.52
CA ALA A 186 -16.54 12.15 -1.81
C ALA A 186 -15.60 11.10 -2.43
N ALA A 187 -14.73 11.51 -3.35
CA ALA A 187 -13.70 10.65 -3.94
C ALA A 187 -12.70 10.16 -2.88
N GLY A 188 -12.24 11.06 -2.01
CA GLY A 188 -11.37 10.73 -0.88
C GLY A 188 -12.01 9.73 0.08
N LEU A 189 -13.29 9.92 0.41
CA LEU A 189 -14.05 9.01 1.27
C LEU A 189 -14.18 7.62 0.64
N ALA A 190 -14.47 7.53 -0.66
CA ALA A 190 -14.55 6.26 -1.35
C ALA A 190 -13.23 5.47 -1.30
N VAL A 191 -12.09 6.15 -1.52
CA VAL A 191 -10.76 5.54 -1.41
C VAL A 191 -10.47 5.15 0.04
N LEU A 192 -10.75 6.04 1.00
CA LEU A 192 -10.46 5.77 2.41
C LEU A 192 -11.25 4.57 2.95
N LYS A 193 -12.52 4.39 2.55
CA LYS A 193 -13.33 3.22 2.93
C LYS A 193 -12.68 1.90 2.53
N GLN A 194 -12.01 1.86 1.39
CA GLN A 194 -11.28 0.68 0.93
C GLN A 194 -9.97 0.52 1.71
N ASP A 195 -9.21 1.60 1.84
CA ASP A 195 -7.88 1.58 2.45
C ASP A 195 -7.93 1.25 3.95
N ILE A 196 -8.93 1.78 4.68
CA ILE A 196 -9.06 1.53 6.13
C ILE A 196 -9.38 0.06 6.42
N VAL A 197 -10.19 -0.59 5.58
CA VAL A 197 -10.48 -2.03 5.67
C VAL A 197 -9.25 -2.86 5.33
N ALA A 198 -8.49 -2.46 4.30
CA ALA A 198 -7.23 -3.13 3.96
C ALA A 198 -6.17 -3.00 5.07
N ALA A 199 -6.04 -1.83 5.69
CA ALA A 199 -5.16 -1.62 6.85
C ALA A 199 -5.62 -2.42 8.07
N ALA A 200 -6.94 -2.51 8.30
CA ALA A 200 -7.51 -3.36 9.35
C ALA A 200 -7.15 -4.84 9.13
N TRP A 201 -7.26 -5.31 7.88
CA TRP A 201 -6.92 -6.67 7.50
C TRP A 201 -5.43 -6.94 7.72
N GLN A 202 -4.56 -6.02 7.31
CA GLN A 202 -3.12 -6.09 7.53
C GLN A 202 -2.79 -6.19 9.03
N ALA A 203 -3.45 -5.38 9.87
CA ALA A 203 -3.26 -5.41 11.32
C ALA A 203 -3.67 -6.77 11.93
N LYS A 204 -4.86 -7.28 11.59
CA LYS A 204 -5.36 -8.57 12.11
C LYS A 204 -4.54 -9.77 11.62
N MET A 205 -4.17 -9.78 10.34
CA MET A 205 -3.37 -10.88 9.77
C MET A 205 -1.91 -10.82 10.20
N GLY A 206 -1.34 -9.62 10.36
CA GLY A 206 0.06 -9.49 10.78
C GLY A 206 0.25 -9.88 12.25
N SER A 207 -0.71 -9.53 13.12
CA SER A 207 -0.69 -9.97 14.52
C SER A 207 -1.02 -11.45 14.71
N ASN A 208 -1.78 -12.05 13.79
CA ASN A 208 -2.09 -13.48 13.79
C ASN A 208 -2.07 -14.05 12.35
N PRO A 209 -0.90 -14.47 11.85
CA PRO A 209 -0.75 -14.94 10.46
C PRO A 209 -1.38 -16.31 10.18
N GLN A 210 -1.89 -17.02 11.21
CA GLN A 210 -2.64 -18.27 11.05
C GLN A 210 -4.15 -18.05 10.90
N ARG A 211 -4.62 -16.81 11.09
CA ARG A 211 -6.04 -16.47 10.94
C ARG A 211 -6.49 -16.72 9.50
N ASP A 212 -7.74 -17.16 9.33
CA ASP A 212 -8.34 -17.26 8.00
C ASP A 212 -8.49 -15.86 7.36
N PRO A 213 -7.94 -15.63 6.15
CA PRO A 213 -7.89 -14.30 5.55
C PRO A 213 -9.25 -13.77 5.11
N HIS A 214 -10.19 -14.65 4.72
CA HIS A 214 -11.54 -14.24 4.31
C HIS A 214 -12.38 -13.83 5.52
N THR A 215 -12.30 -14.59 6.60
CA THR A 215 -12.93 -14.27 7.89
C THR A 215 -12.38 -12.95 8.44
N ALA A 216 -11.06 -12.73 8.35
CA ALA A 216 -10.45 -11.46 8.73
C ALA A 216 -11.02 -10.29 7.91
N LEU A 217 -11.17 -10.43 6.59
CA LEU A 217 -11.72 -9.39 5.71
C LEU A 217 -13.17 -9.04 6.09
N ILE A 218 -14.02 -10.06 6.25
CA ILE A 218 -15.43 -9.87 6.62
C ILE A 218 -15.53 -9.08 7.93
N GLN A 219 -14.71 -9.43 8.93
CA GLN A 219 -14.71 -8.73 10.20
C GLN A 219 -14.22 -7.28 10.05
N CYS A 220 -13.17 -7.04 9.26
CA CYS A 220 -12.69 -5.69 8.99
C CYS A 220 -13.74 -4.81 8.28
N GLN A 221 -14.52 -5.38 7.35
CA GLN A 221 -15.62 -4.68 6.69
C GLN A 221 -16.73 -4.32 7.69
N GLN A 222 -17.05 -5.22 8.62
CA GLN A 222 -18.04 -4.99 9.67
C GLN A 222 -17.57 -3.93 10.69
N ASP A 223 -16.31 -3.99 11.11
CA ASP A 223 -15.70 -3.06 12.07
C ASP A 223 -15.73 -1.59 11.58
N TRP A 224 -15.74 -1.39 10.26
CA TRP A 224 -15.79 -0.08 9.60
C TRP A 224 -17.13 0.25 8.95
N ALA A 225 -18.13 -0.63 9.07
CA ALA A 225 -19.46 -0.39 8.53
C ALA A 225 -20.10 0.81 9.25
N ASN A 226 -20.74 1.70 8.49
CA ASN A 226 -21.52 2.83 9.01
C ASN A 226 -20.72 3.84 9.85
N ARG A 227 -19.41 3.98 9.62
CA ARG A 227 -18.53 4.95 10.30
C ARG A 227 -18.14 6.14 9.41
N ASP A 228 -19.02 6.52 8.48
CA ASP A 228 -18.75 7.54 7.47
C ASP A 228 -18.31 8.88 8.08
N ASP A 229 -18.92 9.30 9.19
CA ASP A 229 -18.57 10.56 9.87
C ASP A 229 -17.11 10.57 10.36
N GLU A 230 -16.66 9.47 10.96
CA GLU A 230 -15.29 9.32 11.40
C GLU A 230 -14.32 9.27 10.21
N LEU A 231 -14.69 8.53 9.17
CA LEU A 231 -13.90 8.44 7.95
C LEU A 231 -13.77 9.81 7.27
N ILE A 232 -14.82 10.63 7.24
CA ILE A 232 -14.78 11.99 6.71
C ILE A 232 -13.74 12.85 7.44
N GLU A 233 -13.65 12.76 8.77
CA GLU A 233 -12.64 13.49 9.54
C GLU A 233 -11.21 13.01 9.23
N ILE A 234 -11.03 11.70 9.01
CA ILE A 234 -9.75 11.17 8.53
C ILE A 234 -9.44 11.70 7.12
N VAL A 235 -10.41 11.74 6.19
CA VAL A 235 -10.21 12.30 4.84
C VAL A 235 -9.76 13.74 4.93
N LYS A 236 -10.44 14.56 5.73
CA LYS A 236 -10.10 15.98 5.89
C LYS A 236 -8.68 16.16 6.40
N ARG A 237 -8.32 15.44 7.46
CA ARG A 237 -7.00 15.47 8.08
C ARG A 237 -5.90 15.01 7.13
N GLN A 238 -6.06 13.86 6.48
CA GLN A 238 -5.07 13.31 5.54
C GLN A 238 -4.97 14.11 4.24
N GLY A 239 -6.10 14.65 3.77
CA GLY A 239 -6.20 15.43 2.55
C GLY A 239 -5.72 16.88 2.71
N GLY A 240 -5.52 17.35 3.94
CA GLY A 240 -5.23 18.76 4.21
C GLY A 240 -6.43 19.68 3.92
N ILE A 241 -7.64 19.11 3.91
CA ILE A 241 -8.89 19.85 3.73
C ILE A 241 -9.24 20.43 5.11
N THR A 242 -8.84 21.67 5.37
CA THR A 242 -9.30 22.38 6.56
C THR A 242 -10.81 22.55 6.47
N ALA A 243 -11.52 22.31 7.59
CA ALA A 243 -12.91 22.72 7.69
C ALA A 243 -13.00 24.22 7.31
N PRO A 244 -14.07 24.68 6.63
CA PRO A 244 -14.32 26.11 6.57
C PRO A 244 -14.31 26.62 8.01
N PRO A 245 -13.63 27.75 8.30
CA PRO A 245 -13.58 28.29 9.64
C PRO A 245 -15.01 28.35 10.14
N HIS A 246 -15.27 27.66 11.25
CA HIS A 246 -16.59 27.55 11.85
C HIS A 246 -17.30 28.90 11.71
N ALA A 247 -18.50 28.88 11.12
CA ALA A 247 -19.46 29.94 11.33
C ALA A 247 -19.50 30.12 12.85
N ARG A 248 -18.88 31.21 13.32
CA ARG A 248 -19.07 31.70 14.68
C ARG A 248 -20.57 31.79 14.81
N PHE A 249 -21.16 30.91 15.61
CA PHE A 249 -22.47 31.16 16.16
C PHE A 249 -22.38 32.53 16.80
N LEU A 250 -22.96 33.52 16.13
CA LEU A 250 -23.34 34.77 16.74
C LEU A 250 -24.44 34.41 17.73
N ALA A 251 -24.05 34.04 18.94
CA ALA A 251 -24.92 34.18 20.09
C ALA A 251 -24.85 35.66 20.48
N GLY A 252 -25.93 36.38 20.13
CA GLY A 252 -26.35 37.55 20.89
C GLY A 252 -26.98 37.15 22.21
#